data_AF-A0A3B9ETY5-F1
#
_entry.id   AF-A0A3B9ETY5-F1
#
_cell.length_a   1.000
_cell.length_b   1.000
_cell.length_c   1.000
_cell.angle_alpha   90.00
_cell.angle_beta   90.00
_cell.angle_gamma   90.00
#
_symmetry.space_group_name_H-M   'P 1'
#
loop_
_entity.id
_entity.type
_entity.pdbx_description
1 polymer ?
#
loop_
_entity_poly.entity_id
_entity_poly.type
_entity_poly.pdbx_seq_one_letter_code
_entity_poly.pdbx_strand_id
1 'polypeptide(L)' 'VYRKSEKELNGDSQWTLDLGKLAKGVYILEVTTENSVMRERLIKE' A
#
# COMPACT_ATOMS: atom_id res chain seq x y z
N VAL A 1 9.96 1.01 9.61
CA VAL A 1 8.53 1.19 9.91
C VAL A 1 8.29 2.69 10.08
N TYR A 2 7.69 3.37 9.12
CA TYR A 2 7.32 4.79 9.24
C TYR A 2 5.94 4.87 9.89
N ARG A 3 5.83 5.55 11.04
CA ARG A 3 4.57 5.82 11.73
C ARG A 3 4.39 7.35 11.75
N LYS A 4 3.42 7.86 10.97
CA LYS A 4 3.01 9.28 10.98
C LYS A 4 1.72 9.39 11.79
N SER A 5 1.65 10.37 12.68
CA SER A 5 0.58 10.58 13.67
C SER A 5 -0.77 10.95 13.04
N GLU A 6 -1.81 10.39 13.63
CA GLU A 6 -3.23 10.25 13.25
C GLU A 6 -4.05 11.53 12.98
N LYS A 7 -3.48 12.72 12.80
CA LYS A 7 -4.30 13.94 12.95
C LYS A 7 -5.02 14.52 11.73
N GLU A 8 -4.77 14.06 10.50
CA GLU A 8 -5.53 14.53 9.33
C GLU A 8 -5.55 13.45 8.22
N LEU A 9 -6.51 12.52 8.27
CA LEU A 9 -6.85 11.64 7.15
C LEU A 9 -8.26 11.93 6.64
N ASN A 10 -8.59 13.21 6.46
CA ASN A 10 -9.79 13.66 5.73
C ASN A 10 -9.40 14.18 4.34
N GLY A 11 -8.62 13.38 3.61
CA GLY A 11 -8.18 13.69 2.25
C GLY A 11 -7.59 12.46 1.59
N ASP A 12 -7.72 12.36 0.27
CA ASP A 12 -7.13 11.31 -0.55
C ASP A 12 -5.63 11.21 -0.23
N SER A 13 -5.25 10.21 0.55
CA SER A 13 -3.88 9.99 0.95
C SER A 13 -3.20 9.12 -0.09
N GLN A 14 -2.35 9.75 -0.90
CA GLN A 14 -1.58 9.02 -1.90
C GLN A 14 -0.35 8.38 -1.25
N TRP A 15 -0.21 7.06 -1.42
CA TRP A 15 1.01 6.34 -1.07
C TRP A 15 1.73 5.89 -2.34
N THR A 16 3.05 6.04 -2.36
CA THR A 16 3.90 5.52 -3.43
C THR A 16 4.76 4.41 -2.86
N LEU A 17 4.72 3.24 -3.50
CA LEU A 17 5.52 2.08 -3.13
C LEU A 17 6.56 1.81 -4.23
N ASP A 18 7.84 1.84 -3.87
CA ASP A 18 8.92 1.46 -4.77
C ASP A 18 9.05 -0.08 -4.81
N LEU A 19 8.68 -0.67 -5.94
CA LEU A 19 8.73 -2.11 -6.19
C LEU A 19 10.06 -2.55 -6.83
N GLY A 20 11.02 -1.65 -7.07
CA GLY A 20 12.23 -1.90 -7.87
C GLY A 20 13.08 -3.08 -7.38
N LYS A 21 13.11 -3.32 -6.07
CA LYS A 21 13.90 -4.39 -5.44
C LYS A 21 13.19 -5.74 -5.32
N LEU A 22 11.90 -5.83 -5.67
CA LEU A 22 11.18 -7.10 -5.64
C LEU A 22 11.72 -8.05 -6.71
N ALA A 23 11.74 -9.34 -6.44
CA ALA A 23 12.01 -10.34 -7.47
C ALA A 23 10.86 -10.37 -8.50
N LYS A 24 11.10 -10.98 -9.65
CA LYS A 24 10.02 -11.26 -10.61
C LYS A 24 9.00 -12.20 -9.98
N GLY A 25 7.71 -11.92 -10.16
CA GLY A 25 6.67 -12.72 -9.55
C GLY A 25 5.31 -12.03 -9.42
N VAL A 26 4.38 -12.74 -8.79
CA VAL A 26 3.03 -12.25 -8.50
C VAL A 26 2.95 -11.83 -7.03
N TYR A 27 2.47 -10.63 -6.80
CA TYR A 27 2.31 -10.03 -5.48
C TYR A 27 0.85 -9.62 -5.25
N ILE A 28 0.43 -9.63 -3.98
CA ILE A 28 -0.84 -9.04 -3.55
C ILE A 28 -0.50 -7.83 -2.68
N LEU A 29 -0.95 -6.66 -3.10
CA LEU A 29 -0.95 -5.47 -2.27
C LEU A 29 -2.24 -5.47 -1.45
N GLU A 30 -2.12 -5.54 -0.13
CA GLU A 30 -3.25 -5.40 0.79
C GLU A 30 -3.12 -4.08 1.56
N VAL A 31 -4.17 -3.27 1.51
CA VAL A 31 -4.29 -2.04 2.28
C VAL A 31 -5.44 -2.21 3.27
N THR A 32 -5.10 -2.16 4.55
CA THR A 32 -6.07 -2.28 5.65
C THR A 32 -6.16 -0.95 6.37
N THR A 33 -7.38 -0.45 6.49
CA THR A 33 -7.77 0.69 7.33
C THR A 33 -8.63 0.17 8.47
N GLU A 34 -8.97 1.04 9.42
CA GLU A 34 -9.85 0.67 10.53
C GLU A 34 -11.21 0.13 10.06
N ASN A 35 -11.71 0.58 8.90
CA ASN A 35 -13.07 0.31 8.43
C ASN A 35 -13.14 -0.49 7.11
N SER A 36 -12.02 -0.76 6.46
CA SER A 36 -12.00 -1.36 5.11
C SER A 36 -10.70 -2.08 4.80
N VAL A 37 -10.79 -3.09 3.94
CA VAL A 37 -9.66 -3.82 3.35
C VAL A 37 -9.77 -3.74 1.83
N MET A 38 -8.70 -3.28 1.18
CA MET A 38 -8.53 -3.29 -0.26
C MET A 38 -7.41 -4.27 -0.65
N ARG A 39 -7.59 -5.02 -1.73
CA ARG A 39 -6.58 -5.94 -2.28
C ARG A 39 -6.40 -5.71 -3.76
N GLU A 40 -5.15 -5.62 -4.21
CA GLU A 40 -4.79 -5.45 -5.61
C GLU A 40 -3.72 -6.47 -6.02
N ARG A 41 -3.84 -7.04 -7.21
CA ARG A 41 -2.87 -8.01 -7.74
C ARG A 41 -1.83 -7.30 -8.59
N LEU A 42 -0.57 -7.46 -8.23
CA LEU A 42 0.57 -6.88 -8.94
C LEU A 42 1.38 -7.99 -9.62
N ILE A 43 1.72 -7.79 -10.89
CA ILE A 43 2.61 -8.68 -11.65
C ILE A 43 3.91 -7.92 -11.90
N LYS A 44 5.03 -8.49 -11.43
CA LYS A 44 6.37 -7.98 -11.72
C LYS A 44 7.07 -8.89 -12.71
N GLU A 45 7.33 -8.35 -13.90
CA GLU A 45 8.00 -9.03 -15.02
C GLU A 45 9.53 -9.02 -14.96
#